data_AF-A0A838VED4-F1
#
_entry.id   AF-A0A838VED4-F1
#
_cell.length_a   1.000
_cell.length_b   1.000
_cell.length_c   1.000
_cell.angle_alpha   90.00
_cell.angle_beta   90.00
_cell.angle_gamma   90.00
#
_symmetry.space_group_name_H-M   'P 1'
#
loop_
_entity.id
_entity.type
_entity.pdbx_description
1 polymer ?
#
loop_
_entity_poly.entity_id
_entity_poly.type
_entity_poly.pdbx_seq_one_letter_code
_entity_poly.pdbx_strand_id
1 'polypeptide(L)'
;MALMLQPDVDIHEVKEDSNSFGEYLFVTVSCRTEQPKKLRTFWGLGYHEHRERWIADSWQWYESQRSTQSQPVLDKDEAYSQIKEREAFVRANATPSEQSPRAQLYEVLADLTDEDGALSELEDLGWMFLGDTDEDIND
;
A
#
# COMPACT_ATOMS: atom_id res chain seq x y z
N MET A 1 -6.29 10.17 6.90
CA MET A 1 -7.68 10.67 6.73
C MET A 1 -7.85 12.19 6.94
N ALA A 2 -7.32 12.81 8.01
CA ALA A 2 -7.59 14.23 8.31
C ALA A 2 -7.22 15.24 7.20
N LEU A 3 -6.22 14.92 6.38
CA LEU A 3 -5.82 15.75 5.23
C LEU A 3 -6.85 15.76 4.08
N MET A 4 -7.60 14.67 3.86
CA MET A 4 -8.59 14.59 2.77
C MET A 4 -9.91 15.30 3.09
N LEU A 5 -10.14 15.62 4.37
CA LEU A 5 -11.34 16.31 4.86
C LEU A 5 -11.19 17.85 4.83
N GLN A 6 -10.05 18.34 4.37
CA GLN A 6 -9.84 19.77 4.26
C GLN A 6 -10.77 20.36 3.18
N PRO A 7 -11.45 21.48 3.46
CA PRO A 7 -12.44 22.06 2.55
C PRO A 7 -11.81 22.49 1.22
N ASP A 8 -10.52 22.79 1.22
CA ASP A 8 -9.68 23.20 0.09
C ASP A 8 -9.03 22.05 -0.68
N VAL A 9 -9.29 20.79 -0.29
CA VAL A 9 -8.80 19.61 -1.02
C VAL A 9 -9.87 19.11 -1.99
N ASP A 10 -9.54 18.99 -3.26
CA ASP A 10 -10.39 18.40 -4.30
C ASP A 10 -9.95 16.95 -4.57
N ILE A 11 -10.90 16.01 -4.55
CA ILE A 11 -10.64 14.60 -4.85
C ILE A 11 -10.84 14.39 -6.35
N HIS A 12 -9.87 13.78 -7.00
CA HIS A 12 -9.88 13.57 -8.44
C HIS A 12 -10.14 12.12 -8.83
N GLU A 13 -9.62 11.19 -8.04
CA GLU A 13 -9.67 9.77 -8.36
C GLU A 13 -9.67 8.96 -7.06
N VAL A 14 -10.53 7.95 -6.99
CA VAL A 14 -10.50 6.89 -5.99
C VAL A 14 -10.46 5.60 -6.79
N LYS A 15 -9.41 4.80 -6.62
CA LYS A 15 -9.21 3.56 -7.37
C LYS A 15 -8.58 2.51 -6.46
N GLU A 16 -9.14 1.31 -6.47
CA GLU A 16 -8.48 0.11 -5.94
C GLU A 16 -7.54 -0.43 -7.01
N ASP A 17 -6.26 -0.57 -6.67
CA ASP A 17 -5.23 -1.07 -7.59
C ASP A 17 -4.27 -2.00 -6.85
N SER A 18 -3.60 -2.88 -7.58
CA SER A 18 -2.58 -3.75 -7.04
C SER A 18 -1.20 -3.36 -7.55
N ASN A 19 -0.19 -3.54 -6.70
CA ASN A 19 1.22 -3.42 -7.06
C ASN A 19 1.97 -4.69 -6.65
N SER A 20 3.28 -4.70 -6.83
CA SER A 20 4.16 -5.82 -6.49
C SER A 20 4.09 -6.26 -5.02
N PHE A 21 3.59 -5.40 -4.12
CA PHE A 21 3.54 -5.62 -2.68
C PHE A 21 2.14 -5.99 -2.18
N GLY A 22 1.10 -5.83 -3.00
CA GLY A 22 -0.28 -6.20 -2.70
C GLY A 22 -1.33 -5.25 -3.26
N GLU A 23 -2.52 -5.27 -2.65
CA GLU A 23 -3.70 -4.55 -3.12
C GLU A 23 -3.99 -3.36 -2.22
N TYR A 24 -4.10 -2.15 -2.78
CA TYR A 24 -4.28 -0.91 -2.02
C TYR A 24 -5.35 0.00 -2.63
N LEU A 25 -5.93 0.86 -1.79
CA LEU A 25 -6.78 1.94 -2.24
C LEU A 25 -5.93 3.18 -2.52
N PHE A 26 -5.97 3.66 -3.76
CA PHE A 26 -5.30 4.86 -4.24
C PHE A 26 -6.32 6.00 -4.34
N VAL A 27 -6.00 7.14 -3.73
CA VAL A 27 -6.83 8.33 -3.73
C VAL A 27 -5.99 9.52 -4.17
N THR A 28 -6.30 10.05 -5.35
CA THR A 28 -5.61 11.23 -5.89
C THR A 28 -6.38 12.48 -5.51
N VAL A 29 -5.69 13.43 -4.89
CA VAL A 29 -6.23 14.71 -4.45
C VAL A 29 -5.36 15.88 -4.91
N SER A 30 -5.95 17.07 -4.98
CA SER A 30 -5.21 18.31 -5.17
C SER A 30 -5.63 19.35 -4.16
N CYS A 31 -4.70 20.25 -3.82
CA CYS A 31 -5.01 21.38 -2.96
C CYS A 31 -5.37 22.59 -3.83
N ARG A 32 -6.56 23.16 -3.64
CA ARG A 32 -7.06 24.31 -4.42
C ARG A 32 -6.30 25.59 -4.09
N THR A 33 -5.75 25.70 -2.89
CA THR A 33 -5.01 26.87 -2.41
C THR A 33 -3.54 26.87 -2.83
N GLU A 34 -3.00 25.73 -3.30
CA GLU A 34 -1.60 25.56 -3.68
C GLU A 34 -1.36 25.87 -5.17
N GLN A 35 -0.41 26.76 -5.46
CA GLN A 35 0.05 27.07 -6.82
C GLN A 35 1.58 26.88 -6.93
N PRO A 36 2.08 26.10 -7.92
CA PRO A 36 1.31 25.35 -8.92
C PRO A 36 0.47 24.23 -8.30
N LYS A 37 -0.68 23.91 -8.90
CA LYS A 37 -1.51 22.79 -8.45
C LYS A 37 -0.67 21.52 -8.48
N LYS A 38 -0.55 20.86 -7.32
CA LYS A 38 0.16 19.59 -7.18
C LYS A 38 -0.86 18.49 -6.90
N LEU A 39 -0.75 17.39 -7.65
CA LEU A 39 -1.53 16.19 -7.40
C LEU A 39 -0.76 15.34 -6.41
N ARG A 40 -1.43 14.93 -5.32
CA ARG A 40 -0.90 13.98 -4.36
C ARG A 40 -1.77 12.74 -4.42
N THR A 41 -1.13 11.59 -4.64
CA THR A 41 -1.82 10.30 -4.59
C THR A 41 -1.49 9.67 -3.25
N PHE A 42 -2.52 9.44 -2.46
CA PHE A 42 -2.45 8.73 -1.20
C PHE A 42 -2.78 7.26 -1.46
N TRP A 43 -2.08 6.36 -0.79
CA TRP A 43 -2.37 4.93 -0.86
C TRP A 43 -2.36 4.30 0.53
N GLY A 44 -3.21 3.30 0.73
CA GLY A 44 -3.42 2.63 2.00
C GLY A 44 -4.64 1.72 1.95
N LEU A 45 -5.20 1.33 3.11
CA LEU A 45 -6.42 0.51 3.22
C LEU A 45 -6.40 -0.73 2.30
N GLY A 46 -5.36 -1.53 2.49
CA GLY A 46 -5.01 -2.60 1.57
C GLY A 46 -4.50 -3.86 2.25
N TYR A 47 -4.31 -4.91 1.47
CA TYR A 47 -3.64 -6.12 1.90
C TYR A 47 -2.21 -6.12 1.38
N HIS A 48 -1.24 -6.30 2.28
CA HIS A 48 0.15 -6.42 1.92
C HIS A 48 0.51 -7.91 1.84
N GLU A 49 0.89 -8.37 0.65
CA GLU A 49 1.13 -9.79 0.38
C GLU A 49 2.34 -10.32 1.15
N HIS A 50 3.49 -9.64 1.11
CA HIS A 50 4.68 -10.11 1.83
C HIS A 50 4.56 -10.08 3.36
N ARG A 51 3.78 -9.15 3.91
CA ARG A 51 3.50 -9.08 5.36
C ARG A 51 2.30 -9.94 5.78
N GLU A 52 1.61 -10.53 4.81
CA GLU A 52 0.38 -11.32 4.95
C GLU A 52 -0.65 -10.67 5.88
N ARG A 53 -0.79 -9.34 5.79
CA ARG A 53 -1.65 -8.58 6.71
C ARG A 53 -2.36 -7.43 6.03
N TRP A 54 -3.53 -7.11 6.57
CA TRP A 54 -4.27 -5.92 6.22
C TRP A 54 -3.69 -4.68 6.89
N ILE A 55 -3.52 -3.62 6.12
CA ILE A 55 -3.01 -2.32 6.54
C ILE A 55 -4.19 -1.36 6.60
N ALA A 56 -4.80 -1.24 7.78
CA ALA A 56 -5.95 -0.38 8.03
C ALA A 56 -5.56 1.04 8.52
N ASP A 57 -4.42 1.17 9.19
CA ASP A 57 -4.13 2.35 10.01
C ASP A 57 -3.03 3.26 9.43
N SER A 58 -2.36 2.86 8.35
CA SER A 58 -1.33 3.67 7.70
C SER A 58 -1.74 4.11 6.31
N TRP A 59 -1.45 5.37 6.02
CA TRP A 59 -1.58 5.97 4.71
C TRP A 59 -0.24 6.56 4.31
N GLN A 60 0.20 6.23 3.10
CA GLN A 60 1.38 6.80 2.48
C GLN A 60 0.95 7.71 1.33
N TRP A 61 1.86 8.56 0.86
CA TRP A 61 1.56 9.46 -0.25
C TRP A 61 2.79 9.75 -1.11
N TYR A 62 2.55 10.08 -2.36
CA TYR A 62 3.57 10.59 -3.27
C TYR A 62 3.00 11.73 -4.14
N GLU A 63 3.88 12.63 -4.58
CA GLU A 63 3.51 13.69 -5.52
C GLU A 63 3.47 13.10 -6.95
N SER A 64 2.32 13.20 -7.60
CA SER A 64 2.15 12.72 -8.96
C SER A 64 2.62 13.79 -9.94
N GLN A 65 3.47 13.41 -10.90
CA GLN A 65 3.90 14.29 -12.00
C GLN A 65 2.84 14.45 -13.10
N ARG A 66 1.62 13.90 -12.90
CA ARG A 66 0.51 14.02 -13.85
C ARG A 66 0.08 15.48 -14.02
N SER A 67 -0.34 15.84 -15.23
CA SER A 67 -0.79 17.21 -15.51
C SER A 67 -2.09 17.53 -14.78
N THR A 68 -2.13 18.72 -14.17
CA THR A 68 -3.25 19.18 -13.33
C THR A 68 -4.38 19.84 -14.12
N GLN A 69 -4.27 19.88 -15.45
CA GLN A 69 -5.12 20.71 -16.30
C GLN A 69 -6.50 20.11 -16.63
N SER A 70 -6.75 18.81 -16.40
CA SER A 70 -8.01 18.19 -16.85
C SER A 70 -8.47 16.98 -16.04
N GLN A 71 -8.11 16.88 -14.76
CA GLN A 71 -8.66 15.82 -13.93
C GLN A 71 -10.08 16.18 -13.47
N PRO A 72 -11.09 15.30 -13.69
CA PRO A 72 -12.42 15.49 -13.14
C PRO A 72 -12.33 15.56 -11.61
N VAL A 73 -13.20 16.34 -10.99
CA VAL A 73 -13.35 16.35 -9.53
C VAL A 73 -14.51 15.42 -9.21
N LEU A 74 -14.24 14.41 -8.40
CA LEU A 74 -15.26 13.48 -7.90
C LEU A 74 -16.09 14.17 -6.81
N ASP A 75 -17.33 13.71 -6.66
CA ASP A 75 -18.15 14.10 -5.52
C ASP A 75 -17.49 13.62 -4.22
N LYS A 76 -17.36 14.53 -3.25
CA LYS A 76 -16.66 14.25 -2.00
C LYS A 76 -17.40 13.23 -1.14
N ASP A 77 -18.74 13.27 -1.14
CA ASP A 77 -19.55 12.34 -0.35
C ASP A 77 -19.50 10.94 -0.94
N GLU A 78 -19.51 10.83 -2.27
CA GLU A 78 -19.32 9.55 -2.98
C GLU A 78 -17.93 8.97 -2.73
N ALA A 79 -16.87 9.75 -2.94
CA ALA A 79 -15.50 9.32 -2.69
C ALA A 79 -15.29 8.90 -1.23
N TYR A 80 -15.88 9.63 -0.29
CA TYR A 80 -15.80 9.31 1.12
C TYR A 80 -16.55 8.03 1.49
N SER A 81 -17.69 7.78 0.85
CA SER A 81 -18.46 6.54 1.04
C SER A 81 -17.65 5.33 0.60
N GLN A 82 -16.96 5.41 -0.56
CA GLN A 82 -16.07 4.35 -1.04
C GLN A 82 -14.89 4.11 -0.08
N ILE A 83 -14.24 5.18 0.38
CA ILE A 83 -13.12 5.06 1.33
C ILE A 83 -13.59 4.42 2.65
N LYS A 84 -14.77 4.82 3.16
CA LYS A 84 -15.33 4.26 4.40
C LYS A 84 -15.72 2.78 4.27
N GLU A 85 -16.33 2.42 3.16
CA GLU A 85 -16.69 1.03 2.88
C GLU A 85 -15.42 0.17 2.84
N ARG A 86 -14.39 0.64 2.14
CA ARG A 86 -13.10 -0.03 2.09
C ARG A 86 -12.44 -0.11 3.47
N GLU A 87 -12.46 0.97 4.26
CA GLU A 87 -11.91 0.98 5.61
C GLU A 87 -12.61 -0.06 6.50
N ALA A 88 -13.94 -0.13 6.46
CA ALA A 88 -14.73 -1.09 7.21
C ALA A 88 -14.39 -2.53 6.78
N PHE A 89 -14.26 -2.77 5.48
CA PHE A 89 -13.87 -4.06 4.93
C PHE A 89 -12.47 -4.49 5.39
N VAL A 90 -11.48 -3.61 5.23
CA VAL A 90 -10.09 -3.87 5.62
C VAL A 90 -9.99 -4.12 7.12
N ARG A 91 -10.64 -3.30 7.96
CA ARG A 91 -10.63 -3.47 9.41
C ARG A 91 -11.32 -4.76 9.87
N ALA A 92 -12.40 -5.16 9.19
CA ALA A 92 -13.07 -6.43 9.47
C ALA A 92 -12.18 -7.64 9.12
N ASN A 93 -11.35 -7.53 8.09
CA ASN A 93 -10.44 -8.60 7.66
C ASN A 93 -9.06 -8.52 8.32
N ALA A 94 -8.72 -7.41 8.98
CA ALA A 94 -7.48 -7.21 9.74
C ALA A 94 -7.37 -8.05 11.02
N THR A 95 -8.22 -9.06 11.18
CA THR A 95 -7.99 -10.16 12.13
C THR A 95 -6.56 -10.66 12.02
N PRO A 96 -5.87 -10.93 13.14
CA PRO A 96 -4.54 -11.51 13.11
C PRO A 96 -4.63 -12.92 12.54
N SER A 97 -4.42 -13.04 11.23
CA SER A 97 -3.99 -14.29 10.62
C SER A 97 -2.65 -14.65 11.23
N GLU A 98 -2.40 -15.94 11.47
CA GLU A 98 -1.04 -16.41 11.78
C GLU A 98 -0.16 -16.07 10.57
N GLN A 99 0.55 -14.94 10.65
CA GLN A 99 1.57 -14.57 9.68
C GLN A 99 2.54 -15.74 9.57
N SER A 100 2.83 -16.17 8.34
CA SER A 100 3.83 -17.22 8.12
C SER A 100 5.19 -16.79 8.70
N PRO A 101 6.08 -17.74 9.02
CA PRO A 101 7.46 -17.43 9.40
C PRO A 101 8.17 -16.56 8.35
N ARG A 102 7.80 -16.70 7.07
CA ARG A 102 8.28 -15.87 5.96
C ARG A 102 7.82 -14.41 6.10
N ALA A 103 6.55 -14.18 6.41
CA ALA A 103 6.02 -12.83 6.62
C ALA A 103 6.60 -12.15 7.87
N GLN A 104 6.83 -12.89 8.94
CA GLN A 104 7.49 -12.38 10.15
C GLN A 104 8.95 -11.99 9.87
N LEU A 105 9.68 -12.83 9.12
CA LEU A 105 11.05 -12.53 8.71
C LEU A 105 11.10 -11.30 7.79
N TYR A 106 10.19 -11.19 6.83
CA TYR A 106 10.07 -10.02 5.96
C TYR A 106 9.81 -8.74 6.77
N GLU A 107 8.96 -8.79 7.79
CA GLU A 107 8.67 -7.62 8.64
C GLU A 107 9.92 -7.14 9.41
N VAL A 108 10.73 -8.07 9.93
CA VAL A 108 12.00 -7.74 10.59
C VAL A 108 13.01 -7.16 9.59
N LEU A 109 13.13 -7.75 8.40
CA LEU A 109 14.02 -7.26 7.35
C LEU A 109 13.60 -5.87 6.87
N ALA A 110 12.30 -5.63 6.70
CA ALA A 110 11.77 -4.34 6.27
C ALA A 110 11.94 -3.23 7.33
N ASP A 111 12.06 -3.59 8.61
CA ASP A 111 12.41 -2.63 9.68
C ASP A 111 13.91 -2.28 9.67
N LEU A 112 14.76 -3.19 9.16
CA LEU A 112 16.21 -3.02 9.06
C LEU A 112 16.67 -2.33 7.76
N THR A 113 15.95 -2.52 6.65
CA THR A 113 16.28 -2.00 5.33
C THR A 113 15.15 -1.08 4.80
N ASP A 114 14.46 -1.51 3.76
CA ASP A 114 13.23 -0.96 3.19
C ASP A 114 12.44 -2.11 2.53
N GLU A 115 11.28 -1.84 1.93
CA GLU A 115 10.41 -2.90 1.39
C GLU A 115 11.08 -3.69 0.24
N ASP A 116 11.91 -3.02 -0.57
CA ASP A 116 12.66 -3.61 -1.68
C ASP A 116 13.88 -4.40 -1.17
N GLY A 117 14.65 -3.84 -0.26
CA GLY A 117 15.79 -4.49 0.39
C GLY A 117 15.37 -5.70 1.19
N ALA A 118 14.24 -5.64 1.91
CA ALA A 118 13.69 -6.78 2.63
C ALA A 118 13.30 -7.92 1.68
N LEU A 119 12.80 -7.60 0.49
CA LEU A 119 12.46 -8.60 -0.51
C LEU A 119 13.73 -9.26 -1.06
N SER A 120 14.75 -8.47 -1.43
CA SER A 120 16.04 -9.00 -1.89
C SER A 120 16.73 -9.86 -0.83
N GLU A 121 16.78 -9.42 0.43
CA GLU A 121 17.36 -10.19 1.52
C GLU A 121 16.56 -11.47 1.79
N LEU A 122 15.22 -11.42 1.69
CA LEU A 122 14.37 -12.61 1.85
C LEU A 122 14.54 -13.60 0.69
N GLU A 123 14.76 -13.12 -0.53
CA GLU A 123 15.07 -13.96 -1.69
C GLU A 123 16.46 -14.59 -1.57
N ASP A 124 17.47 -13.83 -1.14
CA ASP A 124 18.83 -14.33 -0.90
C ASP A 124 18.88 -15.33 0.26
N LEU A 125 18.15 -15.06 1.36
CA LEU A 125 17.99 -16.00 2.48
C LEU A 125 17.16 -17.22 2.09
N GLY A 126 16.14 -17.04 1.26
CA GLY A 126 15.39 -18.13 0.66
C GLY A 126 16.30 -19.05 -0.15
N TRP A 127 17.24 -18.49 -0.90
CA TRP A 127 18.28 -19.26 -1.59
C TRP A 127 19.26 -19.94 -0.63
N MET A 128 19.63 -19.29 0.49
CA MET A 128 20.49 -19.91 1.51
C MET A 128 19.81 -21.06 2.28
N PHE A 129 18.50 -20.99 2.52
CA PHE A 129 17.74 -22.02 3.24
C PHE A 129 17.13 -23.11 2.34
N LEU A 130 16.89 -22.82 1.04
CA LEU A 130 16.46 -23.79 0.03
C LEU A 130 17.63 -24.33 -0.81
N GLY A 131 18.83 -23.81 -0.60
CA GLY A 131 20.07 -24.21 -1.30
C GLY A 131 20.71 -25.50 -0.80
N ASP A 132 20.03 -26.28 0.05
CA ASP A 132 20.54 -27.55 0.59
C ASP A 132 19.53 -28.71 0.44
N THR A 133 18.80 -28.74 -0.67
CA THR A 133 18.18 -30.00 -1.14
C THR A 133 18.49 -30.21 -2.61
N ASP A 134 19.77 -30.38 -2.94
CA ASP A 134 20.17 -31.23 -4.07
C ASP A 134 21.67 -31.58 -4.03
N GLU A 135 22.21 -31.93 -2.85
CA GLU A 135 23.38 -32.81 -2.80
C GLU A 135 23.27 -33.79 -1.60
N ASP A 136 22.66 -34.96 -1.84
CA ASP A 136 23.17 -36.22 -1.30
C ASP A 136 22.62 -37.44 -2.07
N ILE A 137 23.39 -37.85 -3.09
CA ILE A 137 23.95 -39.20 -3.29
C ILE A 137 23.05 -40.43 -2.98
N ASN A 138 22.75 -41.22 -4.03
CA ASN A 138 22.76 -42.70 -4.10
C ASN A 138 22.31 -43.07 -5.53
N ASP A 139 22.99 -43.84 -6.38
CA ASP A 139 24.15 -44.75 -6.34
C ASP A 139 24.70 -44.82 -7.78
#